data_AF-A0A847RWE3-F1
#
_entry.id   AF-A0A847RWE3-F1
#
_cell.length_a   1.000
_cell.length_b   1.000
_cell.length_c   1.000
_cell.angle_alpha   90.00
_cell.angle_beta   90.00
_cell.angle_gamma   90.00
#
_symmetry.space_group_name_H-M   'P 1'
#
loop_
_entity.id
_entity.type
_entity.pdbx_description
1 polymer ?
#
loop_
_entity_poly.entity_id
_entity_poly.type
_entity_poly.pdbx_seq_one_letter_code
_entity_poly.pdbx_strand_id
1 'polypeptide(L)' 'MKKLILFYPVLLLAMESKAQIASSVSVQDTRNVNEVPIQFDKTVRFDFKARETVSVPGSGTFSGMMTFGCLRR' A
#
# COMPACT_ATOMS: atom_id res chain seq x y z
N MET A 1 -51.23 -1.40 1.30
CA MET A 1 -50.34 -2.58 1.16
C MET A 1 -49.28 -2.44 0.05
N LYS A 2 -49.50 -1.66 -1.02
CA LYS A 2 -48.52 -1.51 -2.13
C LYS A 2 -47.19 -0.80 -1.75
N LYS A 3 -47.21 0.10 -0.76
CA LYS A 3 -46.02 0.81 -0.28
C LYS A 3 -44.99 -0.10 0.41
N LEU A 4 -45.44 -1.22 1.00
CA LEU A 4 -44.59 -2.22 1.64
C LEU A 4 -43.79 -3.06 0.64
N ILE A 5 -44.32 -3.26 -0.58
CA ILE A 5 -43.65 -4.02 -1.65
C ILE A 5 -42.41 -3.28 -2.17
N LEU A 6 -42.45 -1.94 -2.18
CA LEU A 6 -41.32 -1.09 -2.59
C LEU A 6 -40.15 -1.09 -1.58
N PHE A 7 -40.42 -1.41 -0.31
CA PHE A 7 -39.38 -1.44 0.73
C PHE A 7 -38.55 -2.72 0.74
N TYR A 8 -39.15 -3.85 0.33
CA TYR A 8 -38.50 -5.16 0.33
C TYR A 8 -37.20 -5.25 -0.51
N PRO A 9 -37.13 -4.73 -1.75
CA PRO A 9 -35.90 -4.80 -2.54
C PRO A 9 -34.78 -3.92 -1.95
N VAL A 10 -35.12 -2.79 -1.34
CA VAL A 10 -34.14 -1.90 -0.68
C VAL A 10 -33.51 -2.57 0.54
N LEU A 11 -34.31 -3.33 1.30
CA LEU A 11 -33.82 -4.08 2.45
C LEU A 11 -32.89 -5.24 2.04
N LEU A 12 -33.20 -5.94 0.95
CA LEU A 12 -32.35 -7.02 0.41
C LEU A 12 -31.01 -6.51 -0.10
N LEU A 13 -30.97 -5.34 -0.76
CA LEU A 13 -29.74 -4.70 -1.23
C LEU A 13 -28.81 -4.27 -0.09
N ALA A 14 -29.35 -3.95 1.09
CA ALA A 14 -28.56 -3.55 2.25
C ALA A 14 -27.79 -4.71 2.91
N MET A 15 -28.15 -5.97 2.62
CA MET A 15 -27.52 -7.15 3.24
C MET A 15 -26.15 -7.50 2.63
N GLU A 16 -25.80 -6.96 1.46
CA GLU A 16 -24.55 -7.26 0.75
C GLU A 16 -23.41 -6.29 1.09
N SER A 17 -23.42 -5.70 2.30
CA SER A 17 -22.33 -4.81 2.73
C SER A 17 -21.04 -5.62 2.97
N LYS A 18 -20.16 -5.66 1.96
CA LYS A 18 -18.81 -6.20 2.08
C LYS A 18 -17.93 -5.15 2.78
N ALA A 19 -17.52 -5.39 4.03
CA ALA A 19 -16.44 -4.63 4.64
C ALA A 19 -15.10 -5.28 4.23
N GLN A 20 -14.20 -4.52 3.59
CA GLN A 20 -12.86 -5.03 3.33
C GLN A 20 -12.06 -5.01 4.64
N ILE A 21 -11.61 -6.17 5.10
CA ILE A 21 -10.61 -6.26 6.16
C ILE A 21 -9.26 -6.34 5.45
N ALA A 22 -8.55 -5.22 5.37
CA ALA A 22 -7.20 -5.18 4.84
C ALA A 22 -6.21 -5.41 6.01
N SER A 23 -5.46 -6.51 5.95
CA SER A 23 -4.43 -6.84 6.95
C SER A 23 -3.20 -5.93 6.87
N SER A 24 -3.02 -5.23 5.74
CA SER A 24 -1.96 -4.25 5.54
C SER A 24 -2.38 -3.19 4.53
N VAL A 25 -1.84 -1.98 4.68
CA VAL A 25 -1.93 -0.91 3.68
C VAL A 25 -0.56 -0.80 3.02
N SER A 26 -0.48 -1.15 1.74
CA SER A 26 0.73 -0.96 0.94
C SER A 26 0.65 0.39 0.25
N VAL A 27 1.51 1.33 0.65
CA VAL A 27 1.64 2.63 -0.02
C VAL A 27 2.80 2.51 -1.01
N GLN A 28 2.49 2.52 -2.30
CA GLN A 28 3.50 2.60 -3.35
C GLN A 28 3.93 4.05 -3.54
N ASP A 29 5.17 4.34 -3.16
CA ASP A 29 5.78 5.65 -3.39
C ASP A 29 6.20 5.76 -4.86
N THR A 30 5.45 6.51 -5.66
CA THR A 30 5.73 6.76 -7.09
C THR A 30 6.73 7.89 -7.31
N ARG A 31 7.15 8.58 -6.25
CA ARG A 31 8.08 9.71 -6.37
C ARG A 31 9.48 9.21 -6.66
N ASN A 32 10.16 9.90 -7.58
CA ASN A 32 11.55 9.63 -7.93
C ASN A 32 12.53 10.32 -6.98
N VAL A 33 12.31 10.17 -5.67
CA VAL A 33 13.19 10.68 -4.60
C VAL A 33 13.62 9.54 -3.69
N ASN A 34 14.86 9.55 -3.22
CA ASN A 34 15.35 8.55 -2.29
C ASN A 34 15.22 9.06 -0.85
N GLU A 35 14.11 8.75 -0.19
CA GLU A 35 13.86 9.15 1.20
C GLU A 35 14.44 8.09 2.16
N VAL A 36 15.14 8.55 3.19
CA VAL A 36 15.62 7.67 4.26
C VAL A 36 14.42 7.21 5.09
N PRO A 37 14.31 5.93 5.47
CA PRO A 37 13.18 5.50 6.27
C PRO A 37 13.24 6.12 7.67
N ILE A 38 12.13 6.75 8.06
CA ILE A 38 12.04 7.61 9.25
C ILE A 38 11.70 6.80 10.51
N GLN A 39 11.08 5.62 10.33
CA GLN A 39 10.74 4.68 11.39
C GLN A 39 10.99 3.26 10.89
N PHE A 40 11.58 2.46 11.77
CA PHE A 40 11.81 1.05 11.55
C PHE A 40 11.14 0.27 12.67
N ASP A 41 10.46 -0.84 12.38
CA ASP A 41 9.96 -1.75 13.41
C ASP A 41 10.22 -3.19 12.98
N LYS A 42 11.50 -3.58 13.01
CA LYS A 42 11.96 -4.89 12.50
C LYS A 42 11.40 -5.17 11.10
N THR A 43 11.31 -4.12 10.28
CA THR A 43 10.71 -4.16 8.95
C THR A 43 11.80 -4.27 7.89
N VAL A 44 11.49 -5.04 6.86
CA VAL A 44 12.26 -5.06 5.62
C VAL A 44 11.49 -4.24 4.60
N ARG A 45 12.15 -3.25 4.01
CA ARG A 45 11.58 -2.41 2.95
C ARG A 45 12.27 -2.70 1.63
N PHE A 46 11.48 -2.82 0.57
CA PHE A 46 11.97 -2.91 -0.80
C PHE A 46 11.47 -1.71 -1.60
N ASP A 47 12.39 -1.01 -2.24
CA ASP A 47 12.13 0.12 -3.11
C ASP A 47 12.59 -0.19 -4.53
N PHE A 48 11.80 0.18 -5.53
CA PHE A 48 12.17 0.07 -6.95
C PHE A 48 12.05 1.44 -7.60
N LYS A 49 13.19 2.05 -7.97
CA LYS A 49 13.25 3.44 -8.46
C LYS A 49 14.21 3.57 -9.65
N ALA A 50 14.20 4.74 -10.31
CA ALA A 50 15.16 5.03 -11.37
C ALA A 50 16.59 4.98 -10.82
N ARG A 51 17.55 4.45 -11.59
CA ARG A 51 18.94 4.25 -11.13
C ARG A 51 19.58 5.55 -10.64
N GLU A 52 19.31 6.66 -11.33
CA GLU A 52 19.82 8.00 -11.01
C GLU A 52 19.46 8.42 -9.58
N THR A 53 18.30 8.01 -9.10
CA THR A 53 17.78 8.30 -7.75
C THR A 53 18.45 7.48 -6.68
N VAL A 54 18.76 6.22 -6.97
CA VAL A 54 19.37 5.27 -6.02
C VAL A 54 20.90 5.38 -6.01
N SER A 55 21.50 5.95 -7.06
CA SER A 55 22.96 6.17 -7.21
C SER A 55 23.82 4.90 -7.05
N VAL A 56 23.31 3.75 -7.51
CA VAL A 56 24.01 2.45 -7.42
C VAL A 56 24.84 2.14 -8.68
N PRO A 57 26.01 1.47 -8.54
CA PRO A 57 26.88 1.12 -9.66
C PRO A 57 26.24 0.10 -10.63
N GLY A 58 26.68 0.11 -11.90
CA GLY A 58 26.22 -0.79 -12.96
C GLY A 58 25.46 -0.09 -14.10
N SER A 59 24.97 -0.86 -15.08
CA SER A 59 24.22 -0.38 -16.25
C SER A 59 22.72 -0.71 -16.16
N GLY A 60 21.86 0.17 -16.67
CA GLY A 60 20.40 -0.01 -16.74
C GLY A 60 19.59 1.16 -16.18
N THR A 61 18.29 1.22 -16.48
CA THR A 61 17.41 2.38 -16.19
C THR A 61 16.82 2.37 -14.77
N PHE A 62 16.55 1.19 -14.21
CA PHE A 62 15.91 1.02 -12.90
C PHE A 62 16.81 0.23 -11.95
N SER A 63 16.57 0.39 -10.65
CA SER A 63 17.30 -0.30 -9.59
C SER A 63 16.41 -0.57 -8.39
N GLY A 64 16.66 -1.69 -7.71
CA GLY A 64 16.02 -2.04 -6.46
C GLY A 64 16.94 -1.78 -5.26
N MET A 65 16.39 -1.23 -4.17
CA MET A 65 17.07 -1.09 -2.89
C MET A 65 16.30 -1.87 -1.81
N MET A 66 17.02 -2.70 -1.05
CA MET A 66 16.47 -3.40 0.11
C MET A 66 17.06 -2.79 1.37
N THR A 67 16.19 -2.31 2.26
CA THR A 67 16.61 -1.72 3.54
C THR A 67 16.14 -2.59 4.70
N PHE A 68 17.09 -2.95 5.57
CA PHE A 68 16.82 -3.65 6.82
C PHE A 68 16.74 -2.63 7.96
N GLY A 69 15.55 -2.52 8.54
CA GLY A 69 15.27 -1.59 9.61
C GLY A 69 15.12 -2.28 10.96
N CYS A 70 15.97 -1.94 11.92
CA CYS A 70 15.77 -2.32 13.31
C CYS A 70 15.89 -1.08 14.20
N LEU A 71 14.77 -0.61 14.75
CA LEU A 71 14.78 0.44 15.74
C LEU A 71 15.22 -0.16 17.08
N ARG A 72 16.42 0.22 17.53
CA ARG A 72 16.84 0.01 18.90
C ARG A 72 16.08 1.02 19.77
N ARG A 73 15.21 0.51 20.64
CA ARG A 73 14.64 1.29 21.75
C ARG A 73 15.73 1.71 22.72
#